data_AF-A0A9D9L9F7-F1
#
_entry.id   AF-A0A9D9L9F7-F1
#
_cell.length_a   1.000
_cell.length_b   1.000
_cell.length_c   1.000
_cell.angle_alpha   90.00
_cell.angle_beta   90.00
_cell.angle_gamma   90.00
#
_symmetry.space_group_name_H-M   'P 1'
#
loop_
_entity.id
_entity.type
_entity.pdbx_description
1 polymer ?
#
loop_
_entity_poly.entity_id
_entity_poly.type
_entity_poly.pdbx_seq_one_letter_code
_entity_poly.pdbx_strand_id
1 'polypeptide(L)'
;MKNNFLKYLLAIVLLLVLLGLLSLVQGRMNSMRADAHLTDDDPLENAPPLVAFTSVALGGFRGLAADCLWLRSNKMQEEGKYFEMVQLADWIVKLQPRFTGSHAFLGWNMAYNISVTFTSFED
;
A
#
# COMPACT_ATOMS: atom_id res chain seq x y z
N MET A 1 16.02 3.46 -42.25
CA MET A 1 15.10 4.13 -41.29
C MET A 1 13.71 3.48 -41.21
N LYS A 2 12.97 3.29 -42.32
CA LYS A 2 11.58 2.78 -42.32
C LYS A 2 11.38 1.40 -41.67
N ASN A 3 12.39 0.51 -41.79
CA ASN A 3 12.33 -0.85 -41.25
C ASN A 3 12.41 -0.92 -39.71
N ASN A 4 13.10 0.03 -39.06
CA ASN A 4 13.20 0.05 -37.59
C ASN A 4 11.92 0.64 -36.98
N PHE A 5 11.34 1.65 -37.62
CA PHE A 5 10.05 2.20 -37.22
C PHE A 5 8.93 1.14 -37.25
N LEU A 6 8.84 0.34 -38.31
CA LEU A 6 7.85 -0.73 -38.40
C LEU A 6 8.05 -1.81 -37.32
N LYS A 7 9.30 -2.14 -36.98
CA LYS A 7 9.63 -3.07 -35.88
C LYS A 7 9.17 -2.54 -34.52
N TYR A 8 9.43 -1.27 -34.22
CA TYR A 8 8.96 -0.66 -32.97
C TYR A 8 7.44 -0.58 -32.90
N LEU A 9 6.78 -0.23 -34.01
CA LEU A 9 5.33 -0.20 -34.10
C LEU A 9 4.73 -1.59 -33.82
N LEU A 10 5.26 -2.64 -34.47
CA LEU A 10 4.82 -4.02 -34.22
C LEU A 10 5.08 -4.46 -32.78
N ALA A 11 6.21 -4.08 -32.19
CA ALA A 11 6.50 -4.38 -30.78
C ALA A 11 5.51 -3.70 -29.82
N ILE A 12 5.12 -2.46 -30.09
CA ILE A 12 4.11 -1.74 -29.29
C ILE A 12 2.73 -2.41 -29.45
N VAL A 13 2.34 -2.77 -30.67
CA VAL A 13 1.06 -3.47 -30.90
C VAL A 13 1.05 -4.81 -30.18
N LEU A 14 2.14 -5.58 -30.26
CA LEU A 14 2.27 -6.84 -29.54
C LEU A 14 2.19 -6.63 -28.02
N LEU A 15 2.86 -5.62 -27.48
CA LEU A 15 2.78 -5.27 -26.06
C LEU A 15 1.34 -4.95 -25.64
N LEU A 16 0.62 -4.14 -26.42
CA LEU A 16 -0.77 -3.80 -26.13
C LEU A 16 -1.69 -5.02 -26.17
N VAL A 17 -1.49 -5.93 -27.13
CA VAL A 17 -2.23 -7.20 -27.19
C VAL A 17 -1.95 -8.07 -25.97
N LEU A 18 -0.67 -8.21 -25.58
CA LEU A 18 -0.28 -8.98 -24.40
C LEU A 18 -0.88 -8.37 -23.11
N LEU A 19 -0.89 -7.04 -22.97
CA LEU A 19 -1.53 -6.34 -21.85
C LEU A 19 -3.05 -6.55 -21.84
N GLY A 20 -3.69 -6.54 -23.01
CA GLY A 20 -5.13 -6.84 -23.14
C GLY A 20 -5.47 -8.28 -22.71
N LEU A 21 -4.69 -9.26 -23.15
CA LEU A 21 -4.85 -10.66 -22.74
C LEU A 21 -4.60 -10.84 -21.24
N LEU A 22 -3.59 -10.16 -20.69
CA LEU A 22 -3.29 -10.17 -19.26
C LEU A 22 -4.48 -9.65 -18.44
N SER A 23 -5.12 -8.57 -18.89
CA SER A 23 -6.30 -7.99 -18.24
C SER A 23 -7.47 -8.99 -18.16
N LEU A 24 -7.74 -9.73 -19.24
CA LEU A 24 -8.79 -10.76 -19.26
C LEU A 24 -8.51 -11.89 -18.27
N VAL A 25 -7.26 -12.39 -18.24
CA VAL A 25 -6.85 -13.46 -17.31
C VAL A 25 -6.90 -12.97 -15.86
N GLN A 26 -6.45 -11.74 -15.60
CA GLN A 26 -6.48 -11.11 -14.28
C GLN A 26 -7.92 -10.94 -13.78
N GLY A 27 -8.86 -10.52 -14.63
CA GLY A 27 -10.28 -10.42 -14.26
C GLY A 27 -10.86 -11.76 -13.79
N ARG A 28 -10.58 -12.85 -14.52
CA ARG A 28 -11.02 -14.20 -14.11
C ARG A 28 -10.37 -14.65 -12.80
N MET A 29 -9.08 -14.41 -12.64
CA MET A 29 -8.36 -14.74 -11.41
C MET A 29 -8.89 -13.97 -10.20
N ASN A 30 -9.21 -12.69 -10.37
CA ASN A 30 -9.79 -11.86 -9.32
C ASN A 30 -11.18 -12.36 -8.90
N SER A 31 -12.03 -12.77 -9.85
CA SER A 31 -13.32 -13.39 -9.52
C SER A 31 -13.14 -14.66 -8.69
N MET A 32 -12.25 -15.56 -9.11
CA MET A 32 -12.00 -16.81 -8.37
C MET A 32 -11.46 -16.54 -6.95
N ARG A 33 -10.61 -15.51 -6.79
CA ARG A 33 -10.12 -15.10 -5.47
C ARG A 33 -11.22 -14.56 -4.58
N ALA A 34 -12.14 -13.76 -5.13
CA ALA A 34 -13.28 -13.22 -4.40
C ALA A 34 -14.23 -14.35 -3.97
N ASP A 35 -14.62 -15.24 -4.89
CA ASP A 35 -15.51 -16.37 -4.61
C ASP A 35 -14.94 -17.29 -3.52
N ALA A 36 -13.62 -17.54 -3.58
CA ALA A 36 -12.91 -18.38 -2.63
C ALA A 36 -12.51 -17.65 -1.33
N HIS A 37 -12.88 -16.37 -1.16
CA HIS A 37 -12.52 -15.54 -0.01
C HIS A 37 -11.00 -15.53 0.27
N LEU A 38 -10.21 -15.45 -0.80
CA LEU A 38 -8.73 -15.43 -0.76
C LEU A 38 -8.16 -14.01 -0.78
N THR A 39 -9.01 -12.99 -0.68
CA THR A 39 -8.63 -11.58 -0.55
C THR A 39 -8.78 -11.18 0.91
N ASP A 40 -7.67 -10.83 1.56
CA ASP A 40 -7.69 -10.36 2.96
C ASP A 40 -8.11 -8.88 3.07
N ASP A 41 -8.11 -8.16 1.96
CA ASP A 41 -8.26 -6.71 1.93
C ASP A 41 -9.55 -6.31 1.19
N ASP A 42 -10.45 -5.59 1.88
CA ASP A 42 -11.40 -4.72 1.21
C ASP A 42 -10.63 -3.59 0.50
N PRO A 43 -11.12 -3.06 -0.64
CA PRO A 43 -10.52 -1.89 -1.28
C PRO A 43 -10.32 -0.80 -0.23
N LEU A 44 -9.12 -0.20 -0.18
CA LEU A 44 -8.79 0.81 0.82
C LEU A 44 -9.74 2.02 0.73
N GLU A 45 -10.86 1.97 1.44
CA GLU A 45 -11.82 3.06 1.53
C GLU A 45 -11.14 4.23 2.23
N ASN A 46 -11.19 5.40 1.60
CA ASN A 46 -10.63 6.66 2.11
C ASN A 46 -9.10 6.72 2.21
N ALA A 47 -8.37 5.85 1.49
CA ALA A 47 -6.93 6.03 1.34
C ALA A 47 -6.54 7.35 0.68
N PRO A 48 -5.53 8.08 1.20
CA PRO A 48 -4.88 9.14 0.48
C PRO A 48 -4.58 8.64 -0.93
N PRO A 49 -4.80 9.45 -1.98
CA PRO A 49 -4.65 9.01 -3.36
C PRO A 49 -3.33 8.28 -3.64
N LEU A 50 -2.26 8.64 -2.94
CA LEU A 50 -0.95 7.98 -3.03
C LEU A 50 -0.95 6.52 -2.52
N VAL A 51 -1.68 6.23 -1.44
CA VAL A 51 -1.77 4.89 -0.83
C VAL A 51 -2.73 4.00 -1.61
N ALA A 52 -3.86 4.57 -2.07
CA ALA A 52 -4.77 3.90 -3.01
C ALA A 52 -4.06 3.58 -4.34
N PHE A 53 -3.25 4.50 -4.86
CA PHE A 53 -2.52 4.30 -6.10
C PHE A 53 -1.39 3.27 -5.98
N THR A 54 -0.62 3.26 -4.88
CA THR A 54 0.48 2.29 -4.70
C THR A 54 -0.01 0.86 -4.44
N SER A 55 -1.14 0.69 -3.75
CA SER A 55 -1.76 -0.63 -3.54
C SER A 55 -2.44 -1.17 -4.81
N VAL A 56 -3.19 -0.33 -5.53
CA VAL A 56 -3.98 -0.75 -6.71
C VAL A 56 -3.14 -0.79 -8.00
N ALA A 57 -2.23 0.16 -8.23
CA ALA A 57 -1.53 0.28 -9.50
C ALA A 57 -0.17 -0.46 -9.55
N LEU A 58 0.42 -0.79 -8.40
CA LEU A 58 1.81 -1.24 -8.37
C LEU A 58 2.07 -2.58 -7.69
N GLY A 59 1.11 -3.18 -6.97
CA GLY A 59 1.25 -4.52 -6.39
C GLY A 59 2.48 -4.65 -5.46
N GLY A 60 3.63 -5.04 -6.00
CA GLY A 60 4.90 -5.23 -5.28
C GLY A 60 5.48 -3.96 -4.62
N PHE A 61 5.07 -2.76 -5.03
CA PHE A 61 5.59 -1.51 -4.44
C PHE A 61 4.95 -1.12 -3.10
N ARG A 62 3.91 -1.84 -2.64
CA ARG A 62 3.29 -1.60 -1.32
C ARG A 62 4.29 -1.66 -0.17
N GLY A 63 5.32 -2.50 -0.28
CA GLY A 63 6.41 -2.59 0.70
C GLY A 63 7.22 -1.29 0.77
N LEU A 64 7.65 -0.76 -0.38
CA LEU A 64 8.39 0.52 -0.44
C LEU A 64 7.55 1.70 0.04
N ALA A 65 6.24 1.69 -0.25
CA ALA A 65 5.32 2.69 0.28
C ALA A 65 5.22 2.61 1.81
N ALA A 66 5.11 1.40 2.37
CA ALA A 66 5.11 1.19 3.81
C ALA A 66 6.43 1.64 4.46
N ASP A 67 7.59 1.34 3.85
CA ASP A 67 8.89 1.79 4.35
C ASP A 67 9.00 3.33 4.40
N CYS A 68 8.46 4.02 3.39
CA CYS A 68 8.40 5.48 3.38
C CYS A 68 7.50 6.02 4.50
N LEU A 69 6.34 5.40 4.72
CA LEU A 69 5.44 5.76 5.82
C LEU A 69 6.08 5.50 7.18
N TRP A 70 6.87 4.43 7.33
CA TRP A 70 7.64 4.16 8.54
C TRP A 70 8.64 5.27 8.86
N LEU A 71 9.43 5.70 7.86
CA LEU A 71 10.37 6.81 8.03
C LEU A 71 9.64 8.09 8.47
N ARG A 72 8.49 8.37 7.87
CA ARG A 72 7.67 9.53 8.23
C ARG A 72 7.05 9.38 9.63
N SER A 73 6.58 8.18 9.99
CA SER A 73 6.01 7.88 11.31
C SER A 73 7.03 8.11 12.41
N ASN A 74 8.27 7.63 12.21
CA ASN A 74 9.37 7.87 13.15
C ASN A 74 9.64 9.36 13.33
N LYS A 75 9.67 10.13 12.23
CA LYS A 75 9.82 11.59 12.30
C LYS A 75 8.67 12.27 13.04
N MET A 76 7.42 11.87 12.82
CA MET A 76 6.28 12.43 13.57
C MET A 76 6.39 12.12 15.07
N GLN A 77 6.85 10.93 15.44
CA GLN A 77 7.08 10.56 16.83
C GLN A 77 8.20 11.42 17.47
N GLU A 78 9.31 11.64 16.77
CA GLU A 78 10.40 12.53 17.21
C GLU A 78 9.92 13.98 17.40
N GLU A 79 9.00 14.44 16.55
CA GLU A 79 8.40 15.78 16.63
C GLU A 79 7.26 15.89 17.67
N GLY A 80 6.90 14.80 18.36
CA GLY A 80 5.78 14.78 19.32
C GLY A 80 4.39 14.81 18.67
N LYS A 81 4.30 14.61 17.36
CA LYS A 81 3.06 14.64 16.55
C LYS A 81 2.37 13.28 16.54
N TYR A 82 1.88 12.86 17.71
CA TYR A 82 1.37 11.50 17.91
C TYR A 82 0.07 11.21 17.13
N PHE A 83 -0.82 12.20 16.95
CA PHE A 83 -2.05 12.01 16.17
C PHE A 83 -1.78 11.81 14.68
N GLU A 84 -0.82 12.54 14.11
CA GLU A 84 -0.36 12.32 12.74
C GLU A 84 0.36 10.98 12.60
N MET A 85 1.13 10.58 13.62
CA MET A 85 1.76 9.27 13.66
C MET A 85 0.72 8.14 13.61
N VAL A 86 -0.37 8.22 14.40
CA VAL A 86 -1.45 7.22 14.40
C VAL A 86 -2.07 7.07 13.01
N GLN A 87 -2.28 8.18 12.29
CA GLN A 87 -2.79 8.12 10.92
C GLN A 87 -1.82 7.38 9.99
N LEU A 88 -0.52 7.61 10.11
CA LEU A 88 0.49 6.88 9.32
C LEU A 88 0.55 5.40 9.70
N ALA A 89 0.43 5.07 10.98
CA ALA A 89 0.40 3.70 11.47
C ALA A 89 -0.79 2.90 10.88
N ASP A 90 -1.97 3.51 10.78
CA ASP A 90 -3.15 2.93 10.12
C ASP A 90 -2.88 2.61 8.64
N TRP A 91 -2.19 3.50 7.91
CA TRP A 91 -1.78 3.23 6.52
C TRP A 91 -0.76 2.09 6.43
N ILE A 92 0.18 2.00 7.36
CA ILE A 92 1.21 0.95 7.37
C ILE A 92 0.56 -0.42 7.51
N VAL A 93 -0.34 -0.60 8.50
CA VAL A 93 -1.00 -1.90 8.73
C VAL A 93 -1.91 -2.30 7.57
N LYS A 94 -2.58 -1.32 6.94
CA LYS A 94 -3.40 -1.54 5.74
C LYS A 94 -2.56 -1.92 4.51
N LEU A 95 -1.35 -1.40 4.38
CA LEU A 95 -0.43 -1.76 3.28
C LEU A 95 0.23 -3.13 3.50
N GLN A 96 0.38 -3.54 4.76
CA GLN A 96 1.09 -4.76 5.17
C GLN A 96 0.22 -5.67 6.07
N PRO A 97 -1.00 -6.06 5.65
CA PRO A 97 -1.99 -6.74 6.49
C PRO A 97 -1.52 -8.11 7.02
N ARG A 98 -0.63 -8.77 6.28
CA ARG A 98 -0.04 -10.07 6.66
C ARG A 98 1.22 -9.96 7.52
N PHE A 99 1.74 -8.75 7.74
CA PHE A 99 2.94 -8.53 8.53
C PHE A 99 2.60 -8.18 9.97
N THR A 100 2.28 -9.21 10.76
CA THR A 100 1.84 -9.08 12.16
C THR A 100 2.84 -8.33 13.06
N GLY A 101 4.13 -8.36 12.73
CA GLY A 101 5.17 -7.61 13.45
C GLY A 101 4.91 -6.09 13.45
N SER A 102 4.44 -5.54 12.33
CA SER A 102 4.10 -4.10 12.25
C SER A 102 2.92 -3.74 13.16
N HIS A 103 1.87 -4.56 13.15
CA HIS A 103 0.70 -4.38 14.01
C HIS A 103 1.09 -4.43 15.49
N ALA A 104 1.86 -5.45 15.87
CA ALA A 104 2.30 -5.65 17.25
C ALA A 104 3.18 -4.49 17.74
N PHE A 105 4.16 -4.08 16.93
CA PHE A 105 5.04 -2.97 17.31
C PHE A 105 4.28 -1.65 17.40
N LEU A 106 3.48 -1.29 16.39
CA LEU A 106 2.76 -0.02 16.35
C LEU A 106 1.78 0.07 17.53
N GLY A 107 1.03 -1.01 17.77
CA GLY A 107 0.12 -1.10 18.92
C GLY A 107 0.86 -1.00 20.26
N TRP A 108 1.96 -1.73 20.43
CA TRP A 108 2.78 -1.66 21.65
C TRP A 108 3.35 -0.25 21.87
N ASN A 109 3.92 0.36 20.84
CA ASN A 109 4.51 1.69 20.92
C ASN A 109 3.46 2.75 21.29
N MET A 110 2.26 2.68 20.71
CA MET A 110 1.15 3.56 21.08
C MET A 110 0.67 3.31 22.52
N ALA A 111 0.48 2.05 22.90
CA ALA A 111 -0.07 1.68 24.20
C ALA A 111 0.89 1.92 25.38
N TYR A 112 2.20 1.86 25.15
CA TYR A 112 3.21 1.92 26.22
C TYR A 112 4.17 3.10 26.12
N ASN A 113 4.74 3.38 24.94
CA ASN A 113 5.76 4.43 24.82
C ASN A 113 5.15 5.81 24.64
N ILE A 114 4.07 5.89 23.87
CA ILE A 114 3.38 7.16 23.59
C ILE A 114 2.37 7.45 24.71
N SER A 115 1.64 6.47 25.22
CA SER A 115 0.64 6.73 26.28
C SER A 115 1.19 7.45 27.51
N VAL A 116 2.45 7.19 27.88
CA VAL A 116 3.11 7.85 29.03
C VAL A 116 3.52 9.30 28.77
N THR A 117 3.49 9.76 27.51
CA THR A 117 3.78 11.17 27.19
C THR A 117 2.57 12.07 27.40
N PHE A 118 1.37 11.50 27.51
CA PHE A 118 0.13 12.19 27.85
C PHE A 118 -0.10 12.10 29.36
N THR A 119 0.10 13.22 30.06
CA THR A 119 0.07 13.24 31.54
C THR A 119 -1.12 13.98 32.12
N SER A 120 -1.78 14.79 31.28
CA SER A 120 -2.98 15.54 31.61
C SER A 120 -4.11 15.23 30.62
N PHE A 121 -5.34 15.63 30.95
CA PHE A 121 -6.50 15.36 30.11
C PHE A 121 -6.56 16.30 28.90
N GLU A 122 -5.88 17.45 28.97
CA GLU A 122 -5.82 18.44 27.89
C GLU A 122 -4.78 18.12 26.81
N ASP A 123 -3.91 17.12 27.03
CA ASP A 123 -2.91 16.63 26.06
C ASP A 123 -3.57 15.81 24.93
#